data_AF-A0A269YZT0-F1
#
_entry.id   AF-A0A269YZT0-F1
#
_cell.length_a   1.000
_cell.length_b   1.000
_cell.length_c   1.000
_cell.angle_alpha   90.00
_cell.angle_beta   90.00
_cell.angle_gamma   90.00
#
_symmetry.space_group_name_H-M   'P 1'
#
loop_
_entity.id
_entity.type
_entity.pdbx_description
1 polymer ?
#
loop_
_entity_poly.entity_id
_entity_poly.type
_entity_poly.pdbx_seq_one_letter_code
_entity_poly.pdbx_strand_id
1 'polypeptide(L)' 'MDLYGFKEKLQQSDLPMFGTCAGLIVLASDVEGEEGYLNKLDITVERNSFGRQVDSFESELDIKGIAKDIEGVFIR' A
#
# COMPACT_ATOMS: atom_id res chain seq x y z
N MET A 1 11.95 -8.23 -7.30
CA MET A 1 11.80 -7.01 -8.11
C MET A 1 13.16 -6.31 -8.36
N ASP A 2 14.25 -7.07 -8.47
CA ASP A 2 15.58 -6.49 -8.75
C ASP A 2 16.03 -6.65 -10.20
N LEU A 3 15.12 -7.13 -11.05
CA LEU A 3 15.40 -7.23 -12.47
C LEU A 3 15.62 -5.81 -13.02
N TYR A 4 16.77 -5.60 -13.66
CA TYR A 4 17.15 -4.35 -14.32
C TYR A 4 17.39 -3.13 -13.41
N GLY A 5 17.62 -3.31 -12.11
CA GLY A 5 17.93 -2.21 -11.18
C GLY A 5 16.76 -1.25 -10.92
N PHE A 6 15.53 -1.72 -11.19
CA PHE A 6 14.34 -0.89 -11.07
C PHE A 6 14.06 -0.46 -9.61
N LYS A 7 14.32 -1.36 -8.66
CA LYS A 7 14.17 -1.10 -7.22
C LYS A 7 15.01 0.10 -6.78
N GLU A 8 16.31 0.09 -7.08
CA GLU A 8 17.23 1.17 -6.68
C GLU A 8 16.86 2.50 -7.34
N LYS A 9 16.44 2.49 -8.61
CA LYS A 9 15.97 3.70 -9.28
C LYS A 9 14.73 4.30 -8.63
N LEU A 10 13.77 3.48 -8.22
CA LEU A 10 12.61 3.95 -7.49
C LEU A 10 12.99 4.44 -6.08
N GLN A 11 13.88 3.73 -5.38
CA GLN A 11 14.37 4.16 -4.06
C GLN A 11 15.10 5.52 -4.11
N GLN A 12 15.78 5.84 -5.22
CA GLN A 12 16.46 7.12 -5.43
C GLN A 12 15.57 8.22 -6.02
N SER A 13 14.36 7.88 -6.46
CA SER A 13 13.45 8.83 -7.13
C SER A 13 12.79 9.77 -6.13
N ASP A 14 12.74 11.06 -6.49
CA ASP A 14 11.96 12.10 -5.78
C ASP A 14 10.55 12.29 -6.39
N LEU A 15 10.19 11.49 -7.39
CA LEU A 15 8.87 11.58 -7.99
C LEU A 15 7.79 11.17 -6.98
N PRO A 16 6.65 11.89 -6.92
CA PRO A 16 5.51 11.48 -6.12
C PRO A 16 5.06 10.07 -6.48
N MET A 17 4.79 9.25 -5.47
CA MET A 17 4.31 7.88 -5.64
C MET A 17 2.98 7.71 -4.92
N PHE A 18 2.04 7.01 -5.55
CA PHE A 18 0.77 6.67 -4.95
C PHE A 18 0.57 5.15 -5.03
N GLY A 19 0.64 4.49 -3.88
CA GLY A 19 0.52 3.04 -3.76
C GLY A 19 -0.92 2.63 -3.44
N THR A 20 -1.52 1.81 -4.29
CA THR A 20 -2.87 1.26 -4.09
C THR A 20 -2.80 -0.25 -3.86
N CYS A 21 -3.53 -0.75 -2.85
CA CYS A 21 -3.53 -2.17 -2.48
C CYS A 21 -2.10 -2.74 -2.30
N ALA A 22 -1.64 -3.64 -3.18
CA ALA A 22 -0.28 -4.16 -3.14
C ALA A 22 0.80 -3.07 -3.32
N GLY A 23 0.48 -1.97 -4.00
CA GLY A 23 1.35 -0.80 -4.11
C GLY A 23 1.63 -0.13 -2.76
N LEU A 24 0.69 -0.21 -1.80
CA LEU A 24 0.91 0.29 -0.43
C LEU A 24 2.01 -0.52 0.27
N ILE A 25 1.95 -1.85 0.16
CA ILE A 25 2.96 -2.77 0.71
C ILE A 25 4.33 -2.48 0.12
N VAL A 26 4.40 -2.22 -1.19
CA VAL A 26 5.66 -1.91 -1.88
C VAL A 26 6.29 -0.59 -1.40
N LEU A 27 5.48 0.41 -1.05
CA LEU A 27 5.98 1.72 -0.60
C LEU A 27 6.32 1.77 0.89
N ALA A 28 5.72 0.92 1.72
CA ALA A 28 5.91 0.90 3.16
C ALA A 28 7.39 0.76 3.57
N SER A 29 7.75 1.41 4.67
CA SER A 29 9.06 1.27 5.33
C SER A 29 9.19 -0.04 6.08
N ASP A 30 8.07 -0.60 6.54
CA ASP A 30 8.04 -1.82 7.34
C ASP A 30 6.83 -2.68 6.98
N VAL A 31 7.00 -4.00 6.96
CA VAL A 31 5.94 -4.97 6.72
C VAL A 31 6.01 -6.01 7.83
N GLU A 32 4.92 -6.31 8.52
CA GLU A 32 5.00 -7.22 9.66
C GLU A 32 5.57 -8.60 9.25
N GLY A 33 6.70 -8.97 9.87
CA GLY A 33 7.41 -10.22 9.58
C GLY A 33 8.29 -10.21 8.32
N GLU A 34 8.42 -9.08 7.62
CA GLU A 34 9.23 -8.93 6.40
C GLU A 34 9.95 -7.55 6.39
N GLU A 35 11.04 -7.39 5.64
CA GLU A 35 11.62 -6.05 5.44
C GLU A 35 10.80 -5.24 4.43
N GLY A 36 10.72 -3.92 4.64
CA GLY A 36 10.12 -2.97 3.69
C GLY A 36 10.79 -3.01 2.30
N TYR A 37 10.02 -2.68 1.26
CA TYR A 37 10.48 -2.80 -0.13
C TYR A 37 11.16 -1.53 -0.66
N LEU A 38 10.41 -0.44 -0.85
CA LEU A 38 10.94 0.82 -1.38
C LEU A 38 11.25 1.86 -0.31
N ASN A 39 10.71 1.71 0.91
CA ASN A 39 10.91 2.65 2.02
C ASN A 39 10.59 4.11 1.63
N LYS A 40 9.47 4.30 0.92
CA LYS A 40 9.01 5.60 0.41
C LYS A 40 7.85 6.18 1.19
N LEU A 41 7.21 5.38 2.03
CA LEU A 41 6.11 5.78 2.89
C LEU A 41 6.39 5.27 4.30
N ASP A 42 6.47 6.19 5.27
CA ASP A 42 6.80 5.88 6.67
C ASP A 42 5.59 5.30 7.42
N ILE A 43 5.31 4.02 7.15
CA ILE A 43 4.23 3.24 7.75
C ILE A 43 4.65 1.78 7.89
N THR A 44 4.05 1.09 8.87
CA THR A 44 4.07 -0.37 8.96
C THR A 44 2.81 -0.94 8.34
N VAL A 45 2.95 -1.98 7.52
CA VAL A 45 1.82 -2.69 6.90
C VAL A 45 1.76 -4.15 7.38
N GLU A 46 0.61 -4.56 7.88
CA GLU A 46 0.30 -5.98 8.10
C GLU A 46 -0.41 -6.54 6.85
N ARG A 47 0.07 -7.67 6.35
CA ARG A 47 -0.57 -8.35 5.21
C ARG A 47 -1.74 -9.19 5.72
N ASN A 48 -2.87 -9.15 4.99
CA ASN A 48 -4.00 -10.07 5.20
C ASN A 48 -4.69 -9.99 6.57
N SER A 49 -4.67 -8.82 7.22
CA SER A 49 -5.24 -8.57 8.55
C SER A 49 -6.73 -8.91 8.69
N PHE A 50 -7.48 -9.01 7.59
CA PHE A 50 -8.94 -9.23 7.59
C PHE A 50 -9.42 -10.70 7.56
N GLY A 51 -8.55 -11.74 7.58
CA GLY A 51 -9.04 -13.13 7.81
C GLY A 51 -9.11 -14.09 6.61
N ARG A 52 -10.24 -14.78 6.33
CA ARG A 52 -10.36 -15.86 5.29
C ARG A 52 -10.97 -15.29 3.99
N GLN A 53 -11.00 -16.10 2.92
CA GLN A 53 -11.34 -15.71 1.53
C GLN A 53 -12.69 -15.00 1.27
N VAL A 54 -13.56 -14.81 2.27
CA VAL A 54 -14.94 -14.32 2.07
C VAL A 54 -15.07 -12.80 2.28
N ASP A 55 -13.99 -12.10 2.62
CA ASP A 55 -14.05 -10.74 3.15
C ASP A 55 -13.66 -9.65 2.13
N SER A 56 -13.96 -9.82 0.83
CA SER A 56 -14.01 -8.65 -0.05
C SER A 56 -15.28 -7.86 0.26
N PHE A 57 -15.15 -6.58 0.53
CA PHE A 57 -16.29 -5.74 0.90
C PHE A 57 -16.11 -4.30 0.41
N GLU A 58 -17.21 -3.56 0.47
CA GLU A 58 -17.25 -2.13 0.16
C GLU A 58 -17.61 -1.36 1.44
N SER A 59 -17.03 -0.18 1.61
CA SER A 59 -17.32 0.70 2.75
C SER A 59 -17.19 2.16 2.33
N GLU A 60 -18.07 3.02 2.85
CA GLU A 60 -17.98 4.46 2.66
C GLU A 60 -16.84 5.03 3.50
N LEU A 61 -15.97 5.81 2.86
CA LEU A 61 -14.77 6.39 3.46
C LEU A 61 -14.85 7.92 3.49
N ASP A 62 -14.64 8.45 4.69
CA ASP A 62 -14.41 9.86 4.94
C ASP A 62 -12.96 10.25 4.58
N ILE A 63 -12.72 10.79 3.38
CA ILE A 63 -11.38 11.21 2.93
C ILE A 63 -11.21 12.73 3.07
N LYS A 64 -10.33 13.11 4.01
CA LYS A 64 -9.98 14.51 4.28
C LYS A 64 -9.57 15.25 3.00
N GLY A 65 -10.27 16.34 2.70
CA GLY A 65 -9.99 17.20 1.55
C GLY A 65 -10.54 16.69 0.22
N ILE A 66 -11.27 15.57 0.20
CA ILE A 66 -11.91 15.03 -1.01
C ILE A 66 -13.44 14.98 -0.82
N ALA A 67 -13.96 14.02 -0.07
CA ALA A 67 -15.39 13.83 0.18
C ALA A 67 -15.61 12.91 1.40
N LYS A 68 -16.86 12.86 1.90
CA LYS A 68 -17.23 12.09 3.08
C LYS A 68 -17.73 10.66 2.81
N ASP A 69 -18.23 10.43 1.60
CA ASP A 69 -18.93 9.19 1.25
C ASP A 69 -18.28 8.55 0.02
N ILE A 70 -16.96 8.35 0.06
CA ILE A 70 -16.25 7.69 -1.06
C ILE A 70 -16.38 6.19 -0.91
N GLU A 71 -16.92 5.52 -1.92
CA GLU A 71 -16.98 4.06 -1.97
C GLU A 71 -15.56 3.46 -2.07
N GLY A 72 -15.11 2.87 -0.97
CA GLY A 72 -13.86 2.14 -0.89
C GLY A 72 -14.06 0.66 -1.11
N VAL A 73 -13.33 0.08 -2.07
CA VAL A 73 -13.36 -1.36 -2.36
C VAL A 73 -12.18 -2.04 -1.67
N PHE A 74 -12.47 -3.00 -0.81
CA PHE A 74 -11.49 -3.80 -0.09
C PHE A 74 -11.46 -5.19 -0.71
N ILE A 75 -10.34 -5.52 -1.36
CA ILE A 75 -10.13 -6.78 -2.08
C ILE A 75 -9.08 -7.62 -1.36
N ARG A 76 -9.21 -8.94 -1.47
CA ARG A 76 -8.18 -9.91 -1.10
C ARG A 76 -7.70 -10.70 -2.31
#